data_AF-A0A847Y9N0-F1
#
_entry.id   AF-A0A847Y9N0-F1
#
_cell.length_a   1.000
_cell.length_b   1.000
_cell.length_c   1.000
_cell.angle_alpha   90.00
_cell.angle_beta   90.00
_cell.angle_gamma   90.00
#
_symmetry.space_group_name_H-M   'P 1'
#
loop_
_entity.id
_entity.type
_entity.pdbx_description
1 polymer ?
#
loop_
_entity_poly.entity_id
_entity_poly.type
_entity_poly.pdbx_seq_one_letter_code
_entity_poly.pdbx_strand_id
1 'polypeptide(L)'
;MLKADLASLFGRHEFFIRRLHSFTGLVPVGGFMVFHLATNASIADGVEIFQYRVNVIHGLGPSTIMMLEWPFIFLPILFHAIVGMMIVSRGKRNVTAYPYPENIRYTLQRWTGVIAFFFIFWHVFHMHGWLKFEWWLDSVAKPLGGHRFDPARVITAAEAIQASIWIRLFYIVGVLCCVYHFVNGIWTAGITWGLWISPRAQRTASGLALVVGLFLGGISAAALYGMNTIDTSEAQAGETISDPTAPPGKVPPEASIAERP
;
A
#
# COMPACT_ATOMS: atom_id res chain seq x y z
N MET A 1 -44.75 26.12 -2.72
CA MET A 1 -44.02 25.48 -3.84
C MET A 1 -42.56 25.35 -3.43
N LEU A 2 -42.16 24.22 -2.81
CA LEU A 2 -40.76 23.96 -2.48
C LEU A 2 -39.98 23.81 -3.79
N LYS A 3 -39.03 24.71 -4.05
CA LYS A 3 -38.01 24.47 -5.07
C LYS A 3 -37.14 23.32 -4.55
N ALA A 4 -37.33 22.12 -5.08
CA ALA A 4 -36.38 21.04 -4.89
C ALA A 4 -35.04 21.51 -5.46
N ASP A 5 -34.06 21.72 -4.58
CA ASP A 5 -32.68 21.98 -4.96
C ASP A 5 -32.13 20.71 -5.62
N LEU A 6 -32.03 20.72 -6.95
CA LEU A 6 -31.64 19.60 -7.81
C LEU A 6 -30.12 19.31 -7.75
N ALA A 7 -29.36 19.96 -6.87
CA ALA A 7 -27.98 19.61 -6.65
C ALA A 7 -27.88 18.20 -6.04
N SER A 8 -27.29 17.25 -6.77
CA SER A 8 -26.87 15.96 -6.20
C SER A 8 -26.07 16.20 -4.90
N LEU A 9 -26.14 15.28 -3.93
CA LEU A 9 -25.39 15.38 -2.66
C LEU A 9 -23.91 15.73 -2.89
N PHE A 10 -23.32 15.19 -3.96
CA PHE A 10 -21.95 15.49 -4.36
C PHE A 10 -21.75 16.95 -4.77
N GLY A 11 -22.71 17.57 -5.48
CA GLY A 11 -22.65 18.98 -5.85
C GLY A 11 -22.82 19.91 -4.64
N ARG A 12 -23.77 19.60 -3.74
CA ARG A 12 -24.00 20.42 -2.53
C ARG A 12 -22.82 20.39 -1.55
N HIS A 13 -22.13 19.27 -1.44
CA HIS A 13 -21.04 19.08 -0.49
C HIS A 13 -19.67 18.89 -1.17
N GLU A 14 -19.52 19.36 -2.41
CA GLU A 14 -18.33 19.12 -3.24
C GLU A 14 -17.03 19.51 -2.54
N PHE A 15 -17.00 20.71 -1.95
CA PHE A 15 -15.83 21.21 -1.23
C PHE A 15 -15.38 20.27 -0.11
N PHE A 16 -16.31 19.82 0.73
CA PHE A 16 -16.03 18.91 1.83
C PHE A 16 -15.57 17.55 1.31
N ILE A 17 -16.28 16.96 0.34
CA ILE A 17 -15.96 15.65 -0.22
C ILE A 17 -14.57 15.65 -0.87
N ARG A 18 -14.20 16.70 -1.61
CA ARG A 18 -12.86 16.81 -2.22
C ARG A 18 -11.75 16.92 -1.18
N ARG A 19 -11.97 17.66 -0.11
CA ARG A 19 -11.01 17.74 1.00
C ARG A 19 -10.91 16.44 1.77
N LEU A 20 -12.03 15.78 2.05
CA LEU A 20 -12.03 14.47 2.70
C LEU A 20 -11.34 13.42 1.82
N HIS A 21 -11.51 13.46 0.49
CA HIS A 21 -10.80 12.61 -0.45
C HIS A 21 -9.29 12.85 -0.42
N SER A 22 -8.87 14.13 -0.38
CA SER A 22 -7.46 14.48 -0.21
C SER A 22 -6.89 14.01 1.14
N PHE A 23 -7.66 14.18 2.23
CA PHE A 23 -7.25 13.78 3.57
C PHE A 23 -7.09 12.27 3.68
N THR A 24 -8.09 11.50 3.25
CA THR A 24 -8.06 10.03 3.26
C THR A 24 -6.93 9.46 2.38
N GLY A 25 -6.65 10.08 1.24
CA GLY A 25 -5.52 9.70 0.40
C GLY A 25 -4.17 9.94 1.07
N LEU A 26 -4.03 11.04 1.80
CA LEU A 26 -2.76 11.44 2.42
C LEU A 26 -2.48 10.71 3.74
N VAL A 27 -3.44 10.72 4.66
CA VAL A 27 -3.21 10.34 6.05
C VAL A 27 -3.37 8.84 6.25
N PRO A 28 -4.58 8.24 6.16
CA PRO A 28 -4.73 6.81 6.36
C PRO A 28 -4.13 5.99 5.20
N VAL A 29 -4.50 6.26 3.95
CA VAL A 29 -4.05 5.44 2.81
C VAL A 29 -2.55 5.63 2.56
N GLY A 30 -2.10 6.89 2.51
CA GLY A 30 -0.69 7.22 2.33
C GLY A 30 0.21 6.75 3.46
N GLY A 31 -0.21 6.99 4.70
CA GLY A 31 0.51 6.51 5.89
C GLY A 31 0.61 4.98 5.91
N PHE A 32 -0.49 4.28 5.65
CA PHE A 32 -0.48 2.82 5.52
C PHE A 32 0.44 2.36 4.39
N MET A 33 0.41 2.99 3.21
CA MET A 33 1.27 2.63 2.08
C MET A 33 2.75 2.73 2.45
N VAL A 34 3.19 3.81 3.12
CA VAL A 34 4.59 3.98 3.54
C VAL A 34 4.99 2.91 4.55
N PHE A 35 4.15 2.66 5.56
CA PHE A 35 4.39 1.62 6.57
C PHE A 35 4.44 0.22 5.93
N HIS A 36 3.49 -0.07 5.05
CA HIS A 36 3.38 -1.34 4.33
C HIS A 36 4.63 -1.57 3.46
N LEU A 37 5.05 -0.57 2.69
CA LEU A 37 6.21 -0.66 1.82
C LEU A 37 7.51 -0.83 2.62
N ALA A 38 7.68 -0.08 3.72
CA ALA A 38 8.84 -0.19 4.60
C ALA A 38 8.92 -1.55 5.31
N THR A 39 7.78 -2.12 5.67
CA THR A 39 7.71 -3.48 6.24
C THR A 39 8.12 -4.52 5.19
N ASN A 40 7.60 -4.43 3.96
CA ASN A 40 7.98 -5.37 2.90
C ASN A 40 9.43 -5.21 2.43
N ALA A 41 9.97 -3.98 2.44
CA ALA A 41 11.36 -3.73 2.10
C ALA A 41 12.34 -4.47 3.01
N SER A 42 11.94 -4.76 4.25
CA SER A 42 12.77 -5.50 5.20
C SER A 42 13.11 -6.92 4.78
N ILE A 43 12.39 -7.49 3.82
CA ILE A 43 12.73 -8.79 3.25
C ILE A 43 14.10 -8.76 2.55
N ALA A 44 14.52 -7.60 2.04
CA ALA A 44 15.87 -7.41 1.50
C ALA A 44 16.95 -7.45 2.57
N ASP A 45 16.60 -7.23 3.85
CA ASP A 45 17.52 -7.36 4.99
C ASP A 45 17.62 -8.84 5.46
N GLY A 46 16.66 -9.69 5.10
CA GLY A 46 16.58 -11.10 5.48
C GLY A 46 15.14 -11.57 5.73
N VAL A 47 14.86 -12.85 5.46
CA VAL A 47 13.51 -13.43 5.64
C VAL A 47 13.11 -13.41 7.12
N GLU A 48 14.06 -13.64 8.02
CA GLU A 48 13.86 -13.65 9.47
C GLU A 48 13.51 -12.26 9.99
N ILE A 49 14.15 -11.21 9.45
CA ILE A 49 13.84 -9.82 9.79
C ILE A 49 12.43 -9.46 9.32
N PHE A 50 12.05 -9.88 8.12
CA PHE A 50 10.71 -9.67 7.61
C PHE A 50 9.66 -10.43 8.46
N GLN A 51 9.92 -11.70 8.77
CA GLN A 51 9.06 -12.52 9.62
C GLN A 51 8.89 -11.87 11.00
N TYR A 52 9.96 -11.39 11.63
CA TYR A 52 9.90 -10.66 12.89
C TYR A 52 9.00 -9.42 12.80
N ARG A 53 9.17 -8.57 11.78
CA ARG A 53 8.32 -7.37 11.62
C ARG A 53 6.85 -7.72 11.40
N VAL A 54 6.57 -8.79 10.65
CA VAL A 54 5.21 -9.30 10.45
C VAL A 54 4.64 -9.85 11.76
N ASN A 55 5.44 -10.57 12.56
CA ASN A 55 5.03 -11.10 13.86
C ASN A 55 4.69 -9.99 14.86
N VAL A 56 5.46 -8.89 14.88
CA VAL A 56 5.14 -7.72 15.72
C VAL A 56 3.75 -7.16 15.38
N ILE A 57 3.40 -7.09 14.09
CA ILE A 57 2.08 -6.61 13.64
C ILE A 57 0.99 -7.63 14.02
N HIS A 58 1.22 -8.92 13.76
CA HIS A 58 0.22 -9.97 14.00
C HIS A 58 0.05 -10.32 15.50
N GLY A 59 1.05 -10.01 16.32
CA GLY A 59 1.03 -10.14 17.79
C GLY A 59 0.00 -9.24 18.48
N LEU A 60 -0.54 -8.24 17.78
CA LEU A 60 -1.67 -7.44 18.28
C LEU A 60 -2.96 -8.26 18.44
N GLY A 61 -3.03 -9.43 17.80
CA GLY A 61 -4.15 -10.34 17.82
C GLY A 61 -5.21 -10.01 16.74
N PRO A 62 -5.97 -11.02 16.28
CA PRO A 62 -6.87 -10.89 15.14
C PRO A 62 -7.99 -9.86 15.36
N SER A 63 -8.54 -9.79 16.58
CA SER A 63 -9.61 -8.83 16.92
C SER A 63 -9.12 -7.38 16.85
N THR A 64 -7.94 -7.09 17.40
CA THR A 64 -7.34 -5.75 17.38
C THR A 64 -7.03 -5.33 15.94
N ILE A 65 -6.42 -6.23 15.17
CA ILE A 65 -6.10 -5.97 13.76
C ILE A 65 -7.38 -5.68 12.97
N MET A 66 -8.45 -6.44 13.19
CA MET A 66 -9.76 -6.19 12.56
C MET A 66 -10.31 -4.81 12.90
N MET A 67 -10.23 -4.40 14.17
CA MET A 67 -10.69 -3.08 14.63
C MET A 67 -9.84 -1.94 14.10
N LEU A 68 -8.57 -2.17 13.75
CA LEU A 68 -7.68 -1.16 13.17
C LEU A 68 -7.80 -1.11 11.64
N GLU A 69 -7.82 -2.26 10.97
CA GLU A 69 -7.77 -2.33 9.51
C GLU A 69 -9.03 -1.71 8.85
N TRP A 70 -10.22 -1.90 9.42
CA TRP A 70 -11.44 -1.35 8.83
C TRP A 70 -11.49 0.19 8.86
N PRO A 71 -11.40 0.87 10.01
CA PRO A 71 -11.50 2.32 10.06
C PRO A 71 -10.26 3.05 9.52
N PHE A 72 -9.06 2.46 9.60
CA PHE A 72 -7.83 3.14 9.19
C PHE A 72 -7.28 2.69 7.83
N ILE A 73 -7.73 1.56 7.27
CA ILE A 73 -7.24 1.06 5.98
C ILE A 73 -8.41 0.90 4.99
N PHE A 74 -9.34 -0.03 5.23
CA PHE A 74 -10.36 -0.41 4.24
C PHE A 74 -11.41 0.65 3.98
N LEU A 75 -11.96 1.30 5.01
CA LEU A 75 -12.96 2.34 4.83
C LEU A 75 -12.36 3.59 4.15
N PRO A 76 -11.18 4.11 4.58
CA PRO A 76 -10.54 5.22 3.89
C PRO A 76 -10.13 4.91 2.45
N ILE A 77 -9.57 3.73 2.18
CA ILE A 77 -9.15 3.36 0.82
C ILE A 77 -10.35 3.19 -0.10
N LEU A 78 -11.46 2.61 0.38
CA LEU A 78 -12.68 2.47 -0.39
C LEU A 78 -13.29 3.83 -0.73
N PHE A 79 -13.39 4.73 0.27
CA PHE A 79 -13.86 6.09 0.05
C PHE A 79 -12.97 6.84 -0.94
N HIS A 80 -11.65 6.78 -0.74
CA HIS A 80 -10.67 7.43 -1.62
C HIS A 80 -10.77 6.90 -3.06
N ALA A 81 -10.82 5.59 -3.24
CA ALA A 81 -10.95 4.95 -4.54
C ALA A 81 -12.25 5.32 -5.25
N ILE A 82 -13.40 5.22 -4.58
CA ILE A 82 -14.71 5.51 -5.20
C ILE A 82 -14.77 6.97 -5.65
N VAL A 83 -14.45 7.91 -4.74
CA VAL A 83 -14.47 9.35 -5.08
C VAL A 83 -13.40 9.69 -6.12
N GLY A 84 -12.22 9.06 -6.05
CA GLY A 84 -11.15 9.21 -7.02
C GLY A 84 -11.57 8.79 -8.43
N MET A 85 -12.24 7.63 -8.56
CA MET A 85 -12.77 7.14 -9.83
C MET A 85 -13.89 8.05 -10.38
N MET A 86 -14.74 8.62 -9.51
CA MET A 86 -15.70 9.65 -9.91
C MET A 86 -15.03 10.94 -10.41
N ILE A 87 -13.91 11.35 -9.82
CA ILE A 87 -13.14 12.53 -10.25
C ILE A 87 -12.48 12.25 -11.61
N VAL A 88 -11.90 11.06 -11.80
CA VAL A 88 -11.25 10.66 -13.05
C VAL A 88 -12.26 10.60 -14.20
N SER A 89 -13.44 10.02 -14.00
CA SER A 89 -14.46 9.88 -15.04
C SER A 89 -15.03 11.21 -15.54
N ARG A 90 -14.89 12.29 -14.75
CA ARG A 90 -15.30 13.66 -15.10
C ARG A 90 -14.12 14.54 -15.52
N GLY A 91 -12.90 14.02 -15.50
CA GLY A 91 -11.68 14.77 -15.80
C GLY A 91 -11.49 15.03 -17.28
N LYS A 92 -10.89 16.18 -17.63
CA LYS A 92 -10.45 16.50 -18.99
C LYS A 92 -8.93 16.60 -19.01
N ARG A 93 -8.27 15.95 -19.96
CA ARG A 93 -6.82 15.99 -20.17
C ARG A 93 -6.49 16.76 -21.43
N ASN A 94 -5.42 17.54 -21.40
CA ASN A 94 -4.99 18.36 -22.53
C ASN A 94 -3.47 18.38 -22.68
N VAL A 95 -2.86 17.20 -22.80
CA VAL A 95 -1.40 17.05 -22.96
C VAL A 95 -0.95 17.08 -24.42
N THR A 96 -1.85 16.83 -25.37
CA THR A 96 -1.53 16.85 -26.81
C THR A 96 -1.33 18.27 -27.32
N ALA A 97 -2.24 19.19 -26.98
CA ALA A 97 -2.11 20.59 -27.39
C ALA A 97 -1.24 21.42 -26.44
N TYR A 98 -1.18 21.05 -25.15
CA TYR A 98 -0.45 21.81 -24.12
C TYR A 98 0.39 20.87 -23.23
N PRO A 99 1.59 20.47 -23.66
CA PRO A 99 2.46 19.53 -22.93
C PRO A 99 3.22 20.20 -21.77
N TYR A 100 2.54 21.03 -20.97
CA TYR A 100 3.12 21.64 -19.78
C TYR A 100 3.31 20.61 -18.65
N PRO A 101 4.35 20.74 -17.81
CA PRO A 101 4.61 19.82 -16.70
C PRO A 101 3.40 19.60 -15.79
N GLU A 102 2.61 20.63 -15.54
CA GLU A 102 1.40 20.59 -14.70
C GLU A 102 0.29 19.76 -15.36
N ASN A 103 0.12 19.88 -16.67
CA ASN A 103 -0.84 19.08 -17.43
C ASN A 103 -0.42 17.60 -17.49
N ILE A 104 0.88 17.34 -17.58
CA ILE A 104 1.45 16.00 -17.48
C ILE A 104 1.21 15.42 -16.10
N ARG A 105 1.54 16.15 -15.01
CA ARG A 105 1.29 15.71 -13.63
C ARG A 105 -0.18 15.44 -13.36
N TYR A 106 -1.06 16.33 -13.81
CA TYR A 106 -2.50 16.13 -13.75
C TYR A 106 -2.87 14.80 -14.42
N THR A 107 -2.41 14.58 -15.65
CA THR A 107 -2.77 13.40 -16.44
C THR A 107 -2.22 12.11 -15.81
N LEU A 108 -0.96 12.13 -15.36
CA LEU A 108 -0.33 11.00 -14.68
C LEU A 108 -0.99 10.67 -13.35
N GLN A 109 -1.45 11.66 -12.56
CA GLN A 109 -2.21 11.39 -11.33
C GLN A 109 -3.45 10.53 -11.59
N ARG A 110 -4.16 10.78 -12.69
CA ARG A 110 -5.37 10.03 -13.04
C ARG A 110 -5.01 8.63 -13.54
N TRP A 111 -4.07 8.53 -14.48
CA TRP A 111 -3.64 7.23 -15.00
C TRP A 111 -3.09 6.31 -13.91
N THR A 112 -2.15 6.82 -13.11
CA THR A 112 -1.58 6.04 -11.99
C THR A 112 -2.62 5.72 -10.93
N GLY A 113 -3.61 6.59 -10.70
CA GLY A 113 -4.73 6.30 -9.79
C GLY A 113 -5.63 5.16 -10.28
N VAL A 114 -5.93 5.12 -11.58
CA VAL A 114 -6.70 4.03 -12.19
C VAL A 114 -5.92 2.71 -12.14
N ILE A 115 -4.62 2.76 -12.47
CA ILE A 115 -3.76 1.57 -12.41
C ILE A 115 -3.64 1.08 -10.96
N ALA A 116 -3.38 1.98 -10.01
CA ALA A 116 -3.31 1.67 -8.59
C ALA A 116 -4.63 1.09 -8.06
N PHE A 117 -5.79 1.59 -8.51
CA PHE A 117 -7.09 1.02 -8.16
C PHE A 117 -7.19 -0.46 -8.51
N PHE A 118 -6.92 -0.82 -9.77
CA PHE A 118 -6.98 -2.22 -10.21
C PHE A 118 -5.89 -3.07 -9.55
N PHE A 119 -4.68 -2.53 -9.42
CA PHE A 119 -3.58 -3.19 -8.73
C PHE A 119 -3.94 -3.52 -7.29
N ILE A 120 -4.40 -2.55 -6.50
CA ILE A 120 -4.75 -2.74 -5.09
C ILE A 120 -5.92 -3.70 -4.96
N PHE A 121 -6.96 -3.54 -5.79
CA PHE A 121 -8.12 -4.43 -5.79
C PHE A 121 -7.70 -5.90 -5.98
N TRP A 122 -6.85 -6.17 -6.98
CA TRP A 122 -6.33 -7.51 -7.22
C TRP A 122 -5.29 -7.94 -6.18
N HIS A 123 -4.42 -7.04 -5.71
CA HIS A 123 -3.38 -7.32 -4.73
C HIS A 123 -3.96 -7.82 -3.41
N VAL A 124 -5.00 -7.14 -2.90
CA VAL A 124 -5.69 -7.55 -1.67
C VAL A 124 -6.39 -8.90 -1.86
N PHE A 125 -6.91 -9.19 -3.05
CA PHE A 125 -7.44 -10.52 -3.38
C PHE A 125 -6.34 -11.58 -3.37
N HIS A 126 -5.26 -11.32 -4.13
CA HIS A 126 -4.15 -12.23 -4.31
C HIS A 126 -3.51 -12.60 -2.99
N MET A 127 -3.24 -11.62 -2.12
CA MET A 127 -2.59 -11.84 -0.85
C MET A 127 -3.55 -12.29 0.25
N HIS A 128 -4.73 -11.67 0.38
CA HIS A 128 -5.60 -11.87 1.55
C HIS A 128 -6.97 -12.47 1.23
N GLY A 129 -7.37 -12.49 -0.04
CA GLY A 129 -8.66 -13.04 -0.46
C GLY A 129 -9.85 -12.09 -0.27
N TRP A 130 -9.66 -10.79 -0.02
CA TRP A 130 -10.69 -9.80 0.35
C TRP A 130 -11.42 -10.04 1.68
N LEU A 131 -12.16 -11.15 1.82
CA LEU A 131 -12.96 -11.45 3.00
C LEU A 131 -12.34 -12.60 3.78
N LYS A 132 -12.30 -12.47 5.11
CA LYS A 132 -11.68 -13.45 6.02
C LYS A 132 -12.64 -14.57 6.46
N PHE A 133 -13.82 -14.68 5.87
CA PHE A 133 -14.77 -15.75 6.21
C PHE A 133 -14.30 -17.08 5.62
N GLU A 134 -14.29 -18.15 6.42
CA GLU A 134 -13.80 -19.48 6.00
C GLU A 134 -14.45 -19.96 4.71
N TRP A 135 -15.79 -19.89 4.62
CA TRP A 135 -16.52 -20.29 3.40
C TRP A 135 -16.06 -19.54 2.14
N TRP A 136 -15.74 -18.24 2.28
CA TRP A 136 -15.29 -17.41 1.18
C TRP A 136 -13.85 -17.77 0.80
N LEU A 137 -12.97 -17.95 1.79
CA LEU A 137 -11.59 -18.31 1.57
C LEU A 137 -11.48 -19.65 0.85
N ASP A 138 -12.21 -20.67 1.32
CA ASP A 138 -12.11 -22.03 0.81
C ASP A 138 -12.86 -22.23 -0.51
N SER A 139 -14.03 -21.60 -0.66
CA SER A 139 -14.88 -21.82 -1.86
C SER A 139 -14.64 -20.82 -2.98
N VAL A 140 -14.05 -19.64 -2.69
CA VAL A 140 -13.90 -18.56 -3.67
C VAL A 140 -12.45 -18.10 -3.79
N ALA A 141 -11.83 -17.64 -2.71
CA ALA A 141 -10.51 -17.00 -2.81
C ALA A 141 -9.43 -17.98 -3.25
N LYS A 142 -9.23 -19.10 -2.52
CA LYS A 142 -8.19 -20.09 -2.82
C LYS A 142 -8.37 -20.74 -4.21
N PRO A 143 -9.57 -21.19 -4.64
CA PRO A 143 -9.77 -21.76 -5.98
C PRO A 143 -9.45 -20.79 -7.13
N LEU A 144 -9.66 -19.49 -6.91
CA LEU A 144 -9.34 -18.43 -7.88
C LEU A 144 -7.89 -17.91 -7.75
N GLY A 145 -7.07 -18.54 -6.90
CA GLY A 145 -5.66 -18.20 -6.71
C GLY A 145 -5.38 -17.02 -5.78
N GLY A 146 -6.38 -16.58 -5.01
CA GLY A 146 -6.24 -15.59 -3.93
C GLY A 146 -5.86 -16.21 -2.58
N HIS A 147 -5.78 -15.37 -1.54
CA HIS A 147 -5.38 -15.76 -0.18
C HIS A 147 -4.02 -16.51 -0.14
N ARG A 148 -3.02 -15.94 -0.80
CA ARG A 148 -1.68 -16.55 -0.94
C ARG A 148 -0.73 -16.25 0.21
N PHE A 149 -0.96 -15.18 0.96
CA PHE A 149 -0.05 -14.77 2.03
C PHE A 149 -0.45 -15.39 3.37
N ASP A 150 0.50 -16.08 3.98
CA ASP A 150 0.41 -16.60 5.34
C ASP A 150 1.37 -15.83 6.26
N PRO A 151 0.87 -15.11 7.28
CA PRO A 151 1.72 -14.38 8.21
C PRO A 151 2.60 -15.28 9.07
N ALA A 152 2.26 -16.55 9.27
CA ALA A 152 3.11 -17.51 9.97
C ALA A 152 4.31 -17.95 9.12
N ARG A 153 4.21 -17.82 7.79
CA ARG A 153 5.25 -18.22 6.84
C ARG A 153 5.40 -17.14 5.76
N VAL A 154 6.07 -16.03 6.10
CA VAL A 154 6.11 -14.82 5.25
C VAL A 154 6.70 -15.03 3.86
N ILE A 155 7.48 -16.10 3.67
CA ILE A 155 8.02 -16.50 2.37
C ILE A 155 6.93 -16.72 1.31
N THR A 156 5.71 -17.06 1.75
CA THR A 156 4.52 -17.20 0.89
C THR A 156 4.22 -15.93 0.08
N ALA A 157 4.56 -14.75 0.60
CA ALA A 157 4.46 -13.49 -0.16
C ALA A 157 5.35 -13.53 -1.42
N ALA A 158 6.60 -13.96 -1.25
CA ALA A 158 7.56 -14.09 -2.33
C ALA A 158 7.14 -15.20 -3.29
N GLU A 159 6.75 -16.38 -2.79
CA GLU A 159 6.22 -17.49 -3.61
C GLU A 159 5.07 -17.01 -4.51
N ALA A 160 4.12 -16.26 -3.94
CA ALA A 160 2.98 -15.73 -4.66
C ALA A 160 3.37 -14.73 -5.75
N ILE A 161 4.28 -13.80 -5.45
CA ILE A 161 4.77 -12.80 -6.41
C ILE A 161 5.57 -13.49 -7.53
N GLN A 162 6.36 -14.49 -7.17
CA GLN A 162 7.25 -15.19 -8.08
C GLN A 162 6.55 -16.20 -8.99
N ALA A 163 5.29 -16.55 -8.69
CA ALA A 163 4.50 -17.59 -9.35
C ALA A 163 4.40 -17.45 -10.88
N SER A 164 4.48 -16.23 -11.43
CA SER A 164 4.67 -16.03 -12.87
C SER A 164 5.32 -14.69 -13.18
N ILE A 165 5.96 -14.59 -14.35
CA ILE A 165 6.52 -13.32 -14.83
C ILE A 165 5.46 -12.20 -14.93
N TRP A 166 4.22 -12.55 -15.28
CA TRP A 166 3.12 -11.59 -15.40
C TRP A 166 2.73 -10.99 -14.05
N ILE A 167 2.70 -11.83 -12.99
CA ILE A 167 2.45 -11.36 -11.63
C ILE A 167 3.57 -10.42 -11.20
N ARG A 168 4.84 -10.79 -11.41
CA ARG A 168 5.99 -9.94 -11.08
C ARG A 168 5.89 -8.55 -11.74
N LEU A 169 5.63 -8.53 -13.05
CA LEU A 169 5.47 -7.28 -13.80
C LEU A 169 4.27 -6.45 -13.29
N PHE A 170 3.17 -7.11 -12.94
CA PHE A 170 1.99 -6.43 -12.39
C PHE A 170 2.29 -5.77 -11.04
N TYR A 171 3.04 -6.45 -10.16
CA TYR A 171 3.53 -5.85 -8.90
C TYR A 171 4.47 -4.67 -9.14
N ILE A 172 5.43 -4.79 -10.05
CA ILE A 172 6.37 -3.70 -10.37
C ILE A 172 5.60 -2.45 -10.84
N VAL A 173 4.72 -2.61 -11.85
CA VAL A 173 3.94 -1.49 -12.39
C VAL A 173 2.99 -0.91 -11.34
N GLY A 174 2.31 -1.77 -10.59
CA GLY A 174 1.37 -1.39 -9.54
C GLY A 174 2.03 -0.57 -8.43
N VAL A 175 3.13 -1.05 -7.88
CA VAL A 175 3.90 -0.36 -6.82
C VAL A 175 4.42 0.99 -7.31
N LEU A 176 5.01 1.05 -8.50
CA LEU A 176 5.49 2.32 -9.07
C LEU A 176 4.35 3.32 -9.28
N CYS A 177 3.18 2.86 -9.73
CA CYS A 177 1.99 3.70 -9.87
C CYS A 177 1.50 4.21 -8.50
N CYS A 178 1.47 3.36 -7.47
CA CYS A 178 1.11 3.76 -6.11
C CYS A 178 2.04 4.85 -5.57
N VAL A 179 3.37 4.68 -5.70
CA VAL A 179 4.35 5.66 -5.23
C VAL A 179 4.20 6.99 -5.96
N TYR A 180 4.14 6.98 -7.29
CA TYR A 180 3.93 8.20 -8.06
C TYR A 180 2.62 8.89 -7.65
N HIS A 181 1.52 8.13 -7.57
CA HIS A 181 0.21 8.65 -7.23
C HIS A 181 0.19 9.30 -5.84
N PHE A 182 0.85 8.68 -4.87
CA PHE A 182 0.96 9.21 -3.52
C PHE A 182 1.80 10.48 -3.46
N VAL A 183 2.98 10.48 -4.08
CA VAL A 183 3.92 11.63 -4.05
C VAL A 183 3.35 12.83 -4.78
N ASN A 184 2.78 12.65 -5.98
CA ASN A 184 2.09 13.72 -6.67
C ASN A 184 0.75 14.09 -5.99
N GLY A 185 0.16 13.16 -5.24
CA GLY A 185 -0.96 13.38 -4.33
C GLY A 185 -0.60 14.35 -3.20
N ILE A 186 0.56 14.17 -2.54
CA ILE A 186 1.11 15.12 -1.55
C ILE A 186 1.23 16.49 -2.19
N TRP A 187 1.89 16.58 -3.36
CA TRP A 187 2.05 17.83 -4.09
C TRP A 187 0.69 18.52 -4.37
N THR A 188 -0.31 17.77 -4.81
CA THR A 188 -1.65 18.29 -5.09
C THR A 188 -2.40 18.69 -3.81
N ALA A 189 -2.21 17.93 -2.73
CA ALA A 189 -2.81 18.20 -1.43
C ALA A 189 -2.31 19.54 -0.87
N GLY A 190 -1.01 19.85 -0.94
CA GLY A 190 -0.53 21.14 -0.45
C GLY A 190 -1.07 22.35 -1.22
N ILE A 191 -1.56 22.20 -2.45
CA ILE A 191 -2.37 23.24 -3.11
C ILE A 191 -3.78 23.28 -2.51
N THR A 192 -4.42 22.11 -2.41
CA THR A 192 -5.80 21.93 -1.90
C THR A 192 -5.97 22.49 -0.48
N TRP A 193 -4.95 22.34 0.36
CA TRP A 193 -4.91 22.77 1.75
C TRP A 193 -4.20 24.11 1.96
N GLY A 194 -3.69 24.75 0.91
CA GLY A 194 -3.14 26.11 0.97
C GLY A 194 -1.69 26.23 1.46
N LEU A 195 -0.93 25.13 1.48
CA LEU A 195 0.50 25.10 1.89
C LEU A 195 1.44 25.74 0.85
N TRP A 196 1.20 25.53 -0.45
CA TRP A 196 2.02 26.12 -1.52
C TRP A 196 1.18 26.74 -2.64
N ILE A 197 0.61 27.91 -2.35
CA ILE A 197 -0.28 28.65 -3.26
C ILE A 197 0.45 29.46 -4.34
N SER A 198 1.70 29.85 -4.12
CA SER A 198 2.45 30.69 -5.06
C SER A 198 3.28 29.86 -6.06
N PRO A 199 3.60 30.39 -7.25
CA PRO A 199 4.46 29.68 -8.22
C PRO A 199 5.82 29.30 -7.63
N ARG A 200 6.42 30.17 -6.80
CA ARG A 200 7.68 29.87 -6.11
C ARG A 200 7.52 28.69 -5.14
N ALA A 201 6.45 28.69 -4.33
CA ALA A 201 6.20 27.61 -3.39
C ALA A 201 5.94 26.28 -4.11
N GLN A 202 5.20 26.28 -5.23
CA GLN A 202 4.95 25.09 -6.04
C GLN A 202 6.23 24.51 -6.69
N ARG A 203 7.18 25.38 -7.09
CA ARG A 203 8.51 24.97 -7.57
C ARG A 203 9.32 24.30 -6.46
N THR A 204 9.37 24.90 -5.27
CA THR A 204 10.03 24.28 -4.11
C THR A 204 9.38 22.95 -3.75
N ALA A 205 8.04 22.89 -3.70
CA ALA A 205 7.28 21.67 -3.44
C ALA A 205 7.55 20.60 -4.50
N SER A 206 7.83 20.98 -5.75
CA SER A 206 8.21 20.02 -6.80
C SER A 206 9.57 19.38 -6.51
N GLY A 207 10.55 20.15 -6.02
CA GLY A 207 11.84 19.62 -5.57
C GLY A 207 11.69 18.68 -4.38
N LEU A 208 10.87 19.06 -3.39
CA LEU A 208 10.56 18.19 -2.24
C LEU A 208 9.87 16.89 -2.67
N ALA A 209 8.88 16.99 -3.56
CA ALA A 209 8.19 15.82 -4.10
C ALA A 209 9.15 14.89 -4.85
N LEU A 210 10.12 15.43 -5.59
CA LEU A 210 11.15 14.60 -6.23
C LEU A 210 12.00 13.84 -5.21
N VAL A 211 12.49 14.51 -4.16
CA VAL A 211 13.29 13.87 -3.10
C VAL A 211 12.48 12.77 -2.40
N VAL A 212 11.25 13.07 -1.99
CA VAL A 212 10.35 12.09 -1.37
C VAL A 212 10.05 10.93 -2.32
N GLY A 213 9.84 11.21 -3.60
CA GLY A 213 9.58 10.19 -4.62
C GLY A 213 10.77 9.27 -4.86
N LEU A 214 11.99 9.80 -4.91
CA LEU A 214 13.21 9.00 -5.03
C LEU A 214 13.44 8.14 -3.78
N PHE A 215 13.21 8.70 -2.59
CA PHE A 215 13.32 7.96 -1.35
C PHE A 215 12.33 6.78 -1.28
N LEU A 216 11.04 7.04 -1.52
CA LEU A 216 10.03 5.99 -1.55
C LEU A 216 10.25 5.00 -2.70
N GLY A 217 10.74 5.47 -3.84
CA GLY A 217 11.16 4.63 -4.96
C GLY A 217 12.29 3.67 -4.58
N GLY A 218 13.26 4.11 -3.80
CA GLY A 218 14.31 3.26 -3.24
C GLY A 218 13.77 2.17 -2.31
N ILE A 219 12.85 2.52 -1.40
CA ILE A 219 12.18 1.54 -0.53
C ILE A 219 11.37 0.54 -1.37
N SER A 220 10.67 1.01 -2.42
CA SER A 220 9.96 0.13 -3.35
C SER A 220 10.89 -0.80 -4.10
N ALA A 221 12.04 -0.31 -4.56
CA ALA A 221 13.03 -1.12 -5.24
C ALA A 221 13.57 -2.22 -4.32
N ALA A 222 13.86 -1.91 -3.05
CA ALA A 222 14.29 -2.89 -2.07
C ALA A 222 13.22 -3.97 -1.82
N ALA A 223 11.96 -3.57 -1.61
CA ALA A 223 10.84 -4.51 -1.43
C ALA A 223 10.64 -5.41 -2.65
N LEU A 224 10.60 -4.84 -3.86
CA LEU A 224 10.44 -5.59 -5.10
C LEU A 224 11.64 -6.51 -5.34
N TYR A 225 12.86 -6.04 -5.12
CA TYR A 225 14.07 -6.84 -5.26
C TYR A 225 14.04 -8.06 -4.34
N GLY A 226 13.85 -7.86 -3.04
CA GLY A 226 13.85 -8.96 -2.08
C GLY A 226 12.75 -9.98 -2.38
N MET A 227 11.52 -9.52 -2.66
CA MET A 227 10.39 -10.40 -3.02
C MET A 227 10.63 -11.22 -4.30
N ASN A 228 11.44 -10.72 -5.24
CA ASN A 228 11.68 -11.39 -6.52
C ASN A 228 12.95 -12.26 -6.55
N THR A 229 13.86 -12.10 -5.60
CA THR A 229 15.20 -12.73 -5.64
C THR A 229 15.45 -13.74 -4.53
N ILE A 230 14.67 -13.70 -3.44
CA ILE A 230 14.78 -14.71 -2.39
C ILE A 230 14.43 -16.09 -2.95
N ASP A 231 15.27 -17.07 -2.60
CA ASP A 231 15.05 -18.47 -2.92
C ASP A 231 13.92 -19.03 -2.04
N THR A 232 12.80 -19.36 -2.69
CA THR A 232 11.63 -19.91 -2.00
C THR A 232 11.68 -21.43 -1.83
N SER A 233 12.70 -22.11 -2.39
CA SER A 233 12.84 -23.57 -2.33
C SER A 233 13.55 -24.06 -1.05
N GLU A 234 14.57 -23.34 -0.58
CA GLU A 234 15.33 -23.69 0.63
C GLU A 234 14.53 -23.46 1.93
N ALA A 235 13.63 -22.48 1.92
CA ALA A 235 12.77 -22.13 3.06
C ALA A 235 11.76 -23.23 3.44
N GLN A 236 11.60 -24.28 2.62
CA GLN A 236 10.76 -25.44 2.92
C GLN A 236 11.43 -26.45 3.87
N ALA A 237 12.75 -26.36 4.10
CA ALA A 237 13.53 -27.41 4.77
C ALA A 237 13.94 -27.10 6.22
N GLY A 238 13.67 -25.90 6.75
CA GLY A 238 14.24 -25.43 8.02
C GLY A 238 13.24 -24.80 8.98
N GLU A 239 12.28 -25.57 9.51
CA GLU A 239 11.46 -25.11 10.65
C GLU A 239 12.11 -25.52 11.97
N THR A 240 12.95 -24.64 12.52
CA THR A 240 13.12 -24.54 13.98
C THR A 240 12.86 -23.10 14.37
N ILE A 241 11.62 -22.81 14.76
CA ILE A 241 11.18 -21.48 15.19
C ILE A 241 11.81 -21.20 16.57
N SER A 242 12.95 -20.49 16.58
CA SER A 242 13.34 -19.66 17.72
C SER A 242 12.23 -18.62 17.97
N ASP A 243 12.00 -18.24 19.23
CA ASP A 243 10.94 -17.30 19.67
C ASP A 243 10.55 -16.28 18.58
N PRO A 244 9.34 -16.37 18.00
CA PRO A 244 8.91 -15.58 16.85
C PRO A 244 8.82 -14.08 17.14
N THR A 245 8.94 -13.69 18.41
CA THR A 245 8.91 -12.29 18.86
C THR A 245 10.26 -11.76 19.33
N ALA A 246 11.30 -12.59 19.34
CA ALA A 246 12.65 -12.16 19.67
C ALA A 246 13.31 -11.47 18.45
N PRO A 247 14.00 -10.34 18.62
CA PRO A 247 14.77 -9.74 17.54
C PRO A 247 15.88 -10.71 17.08
N PRO A 248 16.09 -10.89 15.77
CA PRO A 248 17.17 -11.74 15.28
C PRO A 248 18.53 -11.24 15.81
N GLY A 249 19.36 -12.16 16.33
CA GLY A 249 20.68 -11.85 16.91
C GLY A 249 20.72 -11.66 18.43
N LYS A 250 19.59 -11.73 19.15
CA LYS A 250 19.62 -11.95 20.60
C LYS A 250 19.64 -13.44 20.90
N VAL A 251 20.83 -13.98 21.12
CA VAL A 251 20.98 -15.29 21.79
C VAL A 251 20.26 -15.16 23.14
N PRO A 252 19.30 -16.03 23.49
CA PRO A 252 18.77 -16.07 24.85
C PRO A 252 19.97 -16.20 25.80
N PRO A 253 20.03 -15.49 26.94
CA PRO A 253 21.07 -15.78 27.92
C PRO A 253 21.03 -17.28 28.17
N GLU A 254 22.15 -17.96 27.88
CA GLU A 254 22.29 -19.40 28.14
C GLU A 254 21.72 -19.64 29.52
N ALA A 255 20.67 -20.45 29.60
CA ALA A 255 20.19 -20.92 30.88
C ALA A 255 21.37 -21.65 31.50
N SER A 256 22.07 -20.94 32.40
CA SER A 256 23.13 -21.44 33.26
C SER A 256 22.70 -22.84 33.67
N ILE A 257 23.38 -23.83 33.11
CA ILE A 257 23.32 -25.22 33.57
C ILE A 257 23.79 -25.14 35.01
N ALA A 258 22.84 -25.00 35.93
CA ALA A 258 23.10 -25.12 37.35
C ALA A 258 23.55 -26.55 37.56
N GLU A 259 24.85 -26.69 37.83
CA GLU A 259 25.47 -27.91 38.28
C GLU A 259 24.62 -28.50 39.42
N ARG A 260 24.23 -29.76 39.23
CA ARG A 260 23.68 -30.59 40.29
C ARG A 260 24.79 -30.86 41.32
N PRO A 261 24.47 -30.96 42.61
CA PRO A 261 24.99 -32.05 43.42
C PRO A 261 24.20 -33.34 43.16
#